data_AF-A0A562F1T3-F1
#
_entry.id   AF-A0A562F1T3-F1
#
_cell.length_a   1.000
_cell.length_b   1.000
_cell.length_c   1.000
_cell.angle_alpha   90.00
_cell.angle_beta   90.00
_cell.angle_gamma   90.00
#
_symmetry.space_group_name_H-M   'P 1'
#
loop_
_entity.id
_entity.type
_entity.pdbx_description
1 polymer ?
#
loop_
_entity_poly.entity_id
_entity_poly.type
_entity_poly.pdbx_seq_one_letter_code
_entity_poly.pdbx_strand_id
1 'polypeptide(L)'
;MDVDAAICPIHVLPEHLEFMMEAARKTGNLAGLGLTKPHKITGHALMDHLTDAARLQGAVNFVRRNPDGTLTGHNLDGEGFVAGLSANGVSAAGRNVLVIGTGGVGRPIAFSLAEAGVASLALANRTRSSAEALADDISRHYAPVRTAVFDFADEAALEGVDLVVNATSVGMTDPDAQPISLELLSPEAVVADVIINPRMTTLLLT
;
A
#
# COMPACT_ATOMS: atom_id res chain seq x y z
N MET A 1 -18.99 -20.57 5.50
CA MET A 1 -18.20 -21.61 4.81
C MET A 1 -17.43 -22.34 5.88
N ASP A 2 -17.55 -23.66 5.94
CA ASP A 2 -16.75 -24.48 6.85
C ASP A 2 -15.50 -24.89 6.08
N VAL A 3 -14.38 -24.23 6.35
CA VAL A 3 -13.11 -24.42 5.64
C VAL A 3 -12.12 -25.03 6.62
N ASP A 4 -11.66 -26.25 6.34
CA ASP A 4 -10.58 -26.91 7.09
C ASP A 4 -9.22 -26.31 6.66
N ALA A 5 -8.85 -25.21 7.31
CA ALA A 5 -7.62 -24.48 7.01
C ALA A 5 -6.96 -23.94 8.29
N ALA A 6 -5.64 -23.85 8.25
CA ALA A 6 -4.82 -23.21 9.27
C ALA A 6 -3.97 -22.10 8.65
N ILE A 7 -3.81 -20.99 9.38
CA ILE A 7 -2.89 -19.91 9.04
C ILE A 7 -1.76 -19.95 10.07
N CYS A 8 -0.56 -20.31 9.62
CA CYS A 8 0.60 -20.46 10.48
C CYS A 8 1.63 -19.35 10.16
N PRO A 9 2.12 -18.60 11.17
CA PRO A 9 3.22 -17.66 10.95
C PRO A 9 4.51 -18.43 10.66
N ILE A 10 5.24 -17.97 9.65
CA ILE A 10 6.55 -18.53 9.29
C ILE A 10 7.53 -17.37 9.20
N HIS A 11 8.55 -17.38 10.05
CA HIS A 11 9.61 -16.39 10.01
C HIS A 11 10.69 -16.83 9.03
N VAL A 12 10.78 -16.15 7.89
CA VAL A 12 11.75 -16.40 6.83
C VAL A 12 12.70 -15.22 6.74
N LEU A 13 14.00 -15.45 6.82
CA LEU A 13 15.01 -14.40 6.62
C LEU A 13 15.12 -14.05 5.12
N PRO A 14 15.49 -12.80 4.75
CA PRO A 14 15.57 -12.35 3.35
C PRO A 14 16.33 -13.30 2.41
N GLU A 15 17.47 -13.82 2.86
CA GLU A 15 18.34 -14.73 2.11
C GLU A 15 17.72 -16.12 1.86
N HIS A 16 16.66 -16.48 2.58
CA HIS A 16 15.97 -17.76 2.45
C HIS A 16 14.62 -17.65 1.72
N LEU A 17 14.23 -16.45 1.24
CA LEU A 17 12.94 -16.25 0.59
C LEU A 17 12.78 -17.12 -0.66
N GLU A 18 13.81 -17.16 -1.51
CA GLU A 18 13.80 -17.97 -2.74
C GLU A 18 13.62 -19.45 -2.43
N PHE A 19 14.38 -19.98 -1.46
CA PHE A 19 14.22 -21.34 -0.98
C PHE A 19 12.79 -21.62 -0.49
N MET A 20 12.19 -20.69 0.27
CA MET A 20 10.82 -20.84 0.75
C MET A 20 9.81 -20.86 -0.40
N MET A 21 9.98 -20.02 -1.43
CA MET A 21 9.09 -20.03 -2.60
C MET A 21 9.21 -21.34 -3.39
N GLU A 22 10.43 -21.90 -3.53
CA GLU A 22 10.63 -23.22 -4.13
C GLU A 22 9.99 -24.35 -3.31
N ALA A 23 10.10 -24.29 -1.98
CA ALA A 23 9.42 -25.23 -1.10
C ALA A 23 7.89 -25.11 -1.23
N ALA A 24 7.37 -23.88 -1.32
CA ALA A 24 5.95 -23.60 -1.50
C ALA A 24 5.40 -24.27 -2.77
N ARG A 25 6.12 -24.17 -3.90
CA ARG A 25 5.73 -24.84 -5.16
C ARG A 25 5.54 -26.35 -4.99
N LYS A 26 6.34 -26.99 -4.14
CA LYS A 26 6.35 -28.43 -3.92
C LYS A 26 5.41 -28.90 -2.79
N THR A 27 4.79 -27.99 -2.06
CA THR A 27 3.97 -28.32 -0.88
C THR A 27 2.51 -28.51 -1.26
N GLY A 28 2.06 -29.77 -1.36
CA GLY A 28 0.76 -30.12 -1.93
C GLY A 28 -0.47 -29.66 -1.14
N ASN A 29 -0.35 -29.46 0.17
CA ASN A 29 -1.44 -28.96 1.02
C ASN A 29 -1.36 -27.45 1.31
N LEU A 30 -0.45 -26.73 0.65
CA LEU A 30 -0.35 -25.29 0.78
C LEU A 30 -1.28 -24.59 -0.22
N ALA A 31 -2.26 -23.84 0.27
CA ALA A 31 -3.13 -23.04 -0.58
C ALA A 31 -2.44 -21.74 -1.06
N GLY A 32 -1.58 -21.17 -0.23
CA GLY A 32 -0.92 -19.89 -0.51
C GLY A 32 -0.13 -19.36 0.67
N LEU A 33 0.46 -18.19 0.49
CA LEU A 33 1.29 -17.50 1.49
C LEU A 33 0.94 -16.02 1.55
N GLY A 34 0.89 -15.46 2.76
CA GLY A 34 0.98 -14.02 2.96
C GLY A 34 2.45 -13.59 2.98
N LEU A 35 2.80 -12.52 2.26
CA LEU A 35 4.11 -11.89 2.32
C LEU A 35 4.00 -10.53 3.00
N THR A 36 4.89 -10.27 3.94
CA THR A 36 5.01 -8.97 4.63
C THR A 36 6.44 -8.45 4.56
N LYS A 37 6.73 -7.29 5.17
CA LYS A 37 8.07 -6.71 5.22
C LYS A 37 9.09 -7.76 5.72
N PRO A 38 10.27 -7.91 5.08
CA PRO A 38 10.77 -7.15 3.92
C PRO A 38 10.49 -7.81 2.55
N HIS A 39 9.68 -8.87 2.49
CA HIS A 39 9.59 -9.78 1.34
C HIS A 39 8.68 -9.33 0.18
N LYS A 40 7.87 -8.28 0.35
CA LYS A 40 6.86 -7.91 -0.66
C LYS A 40 7.44 -7.56 -2.03
N ILE A 41 8.58 -6.86 -2.05
CA ILE A 41 9.24 -6.43 -3.30
C ILE A 41 10.02 -7.59 -3.90
N THR A 42 10.85 -8.28 -3.11
CA THR A 42 11.65 -9.41 -3.61
C THR A 42 10.77 -10.58 -4.07
N GLY A 43 9.67 -10.85 -3.36
CA GLY A 43 8.71 -11.89 -3.69
C GLY A 43 8.05 -11.69 -5.05
N HIS A 44 7.89 -10.45 -5.51
CA HIS A 44 7.34 -10.15 -6.84
C HIS A 44 8.15 -10.81 -7.97
N ALA A 45 9.48 -10.78 -7.87
CA ALA A 45 10.36 -11.36 -8.89
C ALA A 45 10.38 -12.91 -8.87
N LEU A 46 9.85 -13.52 -7.81
CA LEU A 46 9.84 -14.97 -7.61
C LEU A 46 8.53 -15.63 -8.04
N MET A 47 7.57 -14.87 -8.57
CA MET A 47 6.27 -15.39 -9.00
C MET A 47 6.32 -15.91 -10.43
N ASP A 48 5.57 -16.99 -10.69
CA ASP A 48 5.41 -17.53 -12.05
C ASP A 48 4.37 -16.72 -12.84
N HIS A 49 3.37 -16.20 -12.14
CA HIS A 49 2.34 -15.30 -12.68
C HIS A 49 2.09 -14.13 -11.74
N LEU A 50 1.69 -12.99 -12.29
CA LEU A 50 1.31 -11.81 -11.52
C LEU A 50 -0.07 -11.35 -11.99
N THR A 51 -0.91 -10.92 -11.04
CA THR A 51 -2.07 -10.10 -11.39
C THR A 51 -1.62 -8.77 -11.98
N ASP A 52 -2.48 -8.11 -12.76
CA ASP A 52 -2.16 -6.80 -13.34
C ASP A 52 -1.81 -5.77 -12.26
N ALA A 53 -2.55 -5.75 -11.15
CA ALA A 53 -2.26 -4.91 -9.99
C ALA A 53 -0.86 -5.20 -9.42
N ALA A 54 -0.53 -6.47 -9.12
CA ALA A 54 0.78 -6.83 -8.58
C ALA A 54 1.93 -6.47 -9.54
N ARG A 55 1.74 -6.71 -10.84
CA ARG A 55 2.71 -6.38 -11.90
C ARG A 55 2.97 -4.89 -11.99
N LEU A 56 1.91 -4.08 -11.98
CA LEU A 56 1.99 -2.63 -12.07
C LEU A 56 2.63 -2.02 -10.80
N GLN A 57 2.25 -2.54 -9.64
CA GLN A 57 2.69 -2.05 -8.35
C GLN A 57 4.09 -2.53 -7.96
N GLY A 58 4.60 -3.61 -8.57
CA GLY A 58 5.94 -4.13 -8.34
C GLY A 58 6.13 -4.77 -6.95
N ALA A 59 5.04 -5.26 -6.36
CA ALA A 59 5.06 -5.87 -5.03
C ALA A 59 3.96 -6.93 -4.91
N VAL A 60 4.17 -7.93 -4.06
CA VAL A 60 3.23 -9.02 -3.77
C VAL A 60 3.05 -9.14 -2.26
N ASN A 61 1.81 -9.13 -1.77
CA ASN A 61 1.48 -9.38 -0.36
C ASN A 61 0.72 -10.71 -0.16
N PHE A 62 0.19 -11.29 -1.23
CA PHE A 62 -0.45 -12.61 -1.23
C PHE A 62 0.01 -13.45 -2.41
N VAL A 63 0.39 -14.69 -2.13
CA VAL A 63 0.78 -15.68 -3.11
C VAL A 63 -0.26 -16.78 -3.11
N ARG A 64 -0.87 -17.05 -4.26
CA ARG A 64 -1.71 -18.23 -4.47
C ARG A 64 -0.85 -19.32 -5.08
N ARG A 65 -0.88 -20.51 -4.50
CA ARG A 65 -0.32 -21.70 -5.14
C ARG A 65 -1.39 -22.32 -6.03
N ASN A 66 -1.11 -22.45 -7.32
CA ASN A 66 -2.01 -23.07 -8.27
C ASN A 66 -1.94 -24.61 -8.16
N PRO A 67 -2.94 -25.35 -8.70
CA PRO A 67 -2.96 -26.82 -8.62
C PRO A 67 -1.73 -27.51 -9.24
N ASP A 68 -1.12 -26.91 -10.26
CA ASP A 68 0.11 -27.39 -10.91
C ASP A 68 1.39 -27.05 -10.12
N GLY A 69 1.27 -26.34 -8.99
CA GLY A 69 2.37 -25.91 -8.15
C GLY A 69 2.96 -24.56 -8.50
N THR A 70 2.53 -23.90 -9.58
CA THR A 70 2.98 -22.54 -9.92
C THR A 70 2.45 -21.51 -8.91
N LEU A 71 3.12 -20.37 -8.79
CA LEU A 71 2.79 -19.29 -7.87
C LEU A 71 2.23 -18.08 -8.61
N THR A 72 1.02 -17.65 -8.24
CA THR A 72 0.44 -16.38 -8.69
C THR A 72 0.53 -15.33 -7.59
N GLY A 73 1.20 -14.22 -7.88
CA GLY A 73 1.33 -13.08 -6.99
C GLY A 73 0.18 -12.08 -7.10
N HIS A 74 -0.32 -11.68 -5.95
CA HIS A 74 -1.35 -10.68 -5.75
C HIS A 74 -0.84 -9.55 -4.85
N ASN A 75 -1.31 -8.35 -5.11
CA ASN A 75 -1.19 -7.24 -4.17
C ASN A 75 -2.58 -6.71 -3.83
N LEU A 76 -3.03 -7.01 -2.61
CA LEU A 76 -4.35 -6.64 -2.13
C LEU A 76 -4.32 -5.42 -1.20
N ASP A 77 -3.15 -4.84 -0.93
CA ASP A 77 -3.04 -3.70 0.01
C ASP A 77 -3.83 -2.48 -0.51
N GLY A 78 -3.72 -2.19 -1.81
CA GLY A 78 -4.35 -1.04 -2.42
C GLY A 78 -5.86 -1.17 -2.59
N GLU A 79 -6.34 -2.28 -3.16
CA GLU A 79 -7.79 -2.54 -3.28
C GLU A 79 -8.46 -2.64 -1.90
N GLY A 80 -7.79 -3.26 -0.92
CA GLY A 80 -8.28 -3.38 0.44
C GLY A 80 -8.39 -2.02 1.12
N PHE A 81 -7.46 -1.11 0.85
CA PHE A 81 -7.52 0.27 1.35
C PHE A 81 -8.72 1.03 0.78
N VAL A 82 -8.91 1.02 -0.55
CA VAL A 82 -10.04 1.70 -1.20
C VAL A 82 -11.39 1.10 -0.77
N ALA A 83 -11.47 -0.23 -0.66
CA ALA A 83 -12.65 -0.90 -0.12
C ALA A 83 -12.92 -0.50 1.34
N GLY A 84 -11.87 -0.36 2.15
CA GLY A 84 -11.96 0.14 3.52
C GLY A 84 -12.50 1.56 3.60
N LEU A 85 -12.03 2.48 2.73
CA LEU A 85 -12.60 3.83 2.62
C LEU A 85 -14.09 3.76 2.29
N SER A 86 -14.46 3.02 1.25
CA SER A 86 -15.85 2.89 0.82
C SER A 86 -16.75 2.30 1.90
N ALA A 87 -16.27 1.30 2.65
CA ALA A 87 -17.01 0.70 3.75
C ALA A 87 -17.27 1.67 4.90
N ASN A 88 -16.46 2.72 5.03
CA ASN A 88 -16.64 3.82 5.98
C ASN A 88 -17.37 5.03 5.36
N GLY A 89 -18.01 4.88 4.20
CA GLY A 89 -18.75 5.95 3.53
C GLY A 89 -17.88 6.98 2.82
N VAL A 90 -16.60 6.68 2.60
CA VAL A 90 -15.63 7.58 1.99
C VAL A 90 -15.37 7.16 0.54
N SER A 91 -15.83 7.95 -0.42
CA SER A 91 -15.51 7.75 -1.85
C SER A 91 -14.18 8.40 -2.21
N ALA A 92 -13.27 7.66 -2.87
CA ALA A 92 -12.03 8.24 -3.40
C ALA A 92 -12.25 9.09 -4.66
N ALA A 93 -13.29 8.78 -5.44
CA ALA A 93 -13.52 9.42 -6.74
C ALA A 93 -13.66 10.95 -6.62
N GLY A 94 -12.94 11.67 -7.47
CA GLY A 94 -12.98 13.13 -7.55
C GLY A 94 -12.22 13.89 -6.46
N ARG A 95 -11.61 13.20 -5.48
CA ARG A 95 -10.88 13.84 -4.37
C ARG A 95 -9.45 14.22 -4.73
N ASN A 96 -8.94 15.26 -4.08
CA ASN A 96 -7.52 15.56 -4.02
C ASN A 96 -6.92 14.83 -2.82
N VAL A 97 -5.93 13.96 -3.06
CA VAL A 97 -5.40 13.06 -2.04
C VAL A 97 -3.91 13.27 -1.82
N LEU A 98 -3.49 13.37 -0.56
CA LEU A 98 -2.09 13.33 -0.15
C LEU A 98 -1.74 11.93 0.36
N VAL A 99 -0.78 11.26 -0.29
CA VAL A 99 -0.23 9.98 0.15
C VAL A 99 1.18 10.20 0.70
N ILE A 100 1.36 9.88 1.97
CA ILE A 100 2.62 10.03 2.68
C ILE A 100 3.27 8.66 2.84
N GLY A 101 4.40 8.46 2.17
CA GLY A 101 5.11 7.18 2.05
C GLY A 101 4.77 6.46 0.75
N THR A 102 5.79 6.12 -0.05
CA THR A 102 5.63 5.46 -1.36
C THR A 102 6.25 4.06 -1.39
N GLY A 103 6.39 3.44 -0.21
CA GLY A 103 6.93 2.09 -0.05
C GLY A 103 5.93 0.97 -0.42
N GLY A 104 6.19 -0.24 0.08
CA GLY A 104 5.41 -1.45 -0.28
C GLY A 104 3.93 -1.49 0.11
N VAL A 105 3.40 -0.44 0.75
CA VAL A 105 1.96 -0.24 1.03
C VAL A 105 1.46 1.02 0.31
N GLY A 106 2.19 2.13 0.45
CA GLY A 106 1.80 3.40 -0.16
C GLY A 106 1.77 3.40 -1.69
N ARG A 107 2.69 2.68 -2.35
CA ARG A 107 2.64 2.53 -3.82
C ARG A 107 1.38 1.80 -4.29
N PRO A 108 1.03 0.61 -3.77
CA PRO A 108 -0.27 -0.04 -4.05
C PRO A 108 -1.48 0.85 -3.78
N ILE A 109 -1.49 1.59 -2.68
CA ILE A 109 -2.56 2.52 -2.32
C ILE A 109 -2.69 3.63 -3.37
N ALA A 110 -1.60 4.30 -3.74
CA ALA A 110 -1.63 5.38 -4.72
C ALA A 110 -2.14 4.90 -6.09
N PHE A 111 -1.74 3.71 -6.53
CA PHE A 111 -2.26 3.11 -7.77
C PHE A 111 -3.76 2.81 -7.68
N SER A 112 -4.23 2.26 -6.56
CA SER A 112 -5.64 1.89 -6.41
C SER A 112 -6.53 3.14 -6.25
N LEU A 113 -6.01 4.21 -5.64
CA LEU A 113 -6.66 5.51 -5.61
C LEU A 113 -6.76 6.13 -7.01
N ALA A 114 -5.69 6.05 -7.81
CA ALA A 114 -5.71 6.49 -9.21
C ALA A 114 -6.76 5.71 -10.03
N GLU A 115 -6.81 4.40 -9.87
CA GLU A 115 -7.83 3.53 -10.50
C GLU A 115 -9.25 3.87 -10.03
N ALA A 116 -9.41 4.21 -8.75
CA ALA A 116 -10.69 4.64 -8.18
C ALA A 116 -11.12 6.06 -8.60
N GLY A 117 -10.31 6.77 -9.40
CA GLY A 117 -10.70 8.02 -10.03
C GLY A 117 -10.52 9.27 -9.16
N VAL A 118 -9.51 9.31 -8.29
CA VAL A 118 -9.12 10.56 -7.60
C VAL A 118 -8.81 11.67 -8.61
N ALA A 119 -9.07 12.93 -8.26
CA ALA A 119 -8.75 14.08 -9.11
C ALA A 119 -7.26 14.40 -9.12
N SER A 120 -6.59 14.22 -7.96
CA SER A 120 -5.15 14.43 -7.84
C SER A 120 -4.51 13.53 -6.77
N LEU A 121 -3.22 13.30 -6.95
CA LEU A 121 -2.33 12.62 -6.00
C LEU A 121 -1.12 13.50 -5.71
N ALA A 122 -1.07 14.06 -4.52
CA ALA A 122 0.14 14.60 -3.92
C ALA A 122 0.90 13.43 -3.24
N LEU A 123 2.18 13.29 -3.54
CA LEU A 123 3.02 12.22 -3.01
C LEU A 123 4.18 12.80 -2.21
N ALA A 124 4.35 12.34 -0.98
CA ALA A 124 5.48 12.71 -0.13
C ALA A 124 6.23 11.45 0.32
N ASN A 125 7.56 11.45 0.23
CA ASN A 125 8.38 10.35 0.69
C ASN A 125 9.78 10.81 1.07
N ARG A 126 10.45 10.08 1.99
CA ARG A 126 11.79 10.46 2.49
C ARG A 126 12.81 10.47 1.36
N THR A 127 12.66 9.50 0.47
CA THR A 127 13.41 9.44 -0.77
C THR A 127 12.53 10.03 -1.86
N ARG A 128 12.74 11.32 -2.17
CA ARG A 128 11.94 12.09 -3.15
C ARG A 128 11.86 11.40 -4.51
N SER A 129 12.97 10.86 -4.99
CA SER A 129 13.02 10.13 -6.27
C SER A 129 12.09 8.91 -6.33
N SER A 130 11.78 8.28 -5.19
CA SER A 130 10.77 7.21 -5.15
C SER A 130 9.34 7.74 -5.31
N ALA A 131 9.06 8.96 -4.86
CA ALA A 131 7.76 9.61 -5.08
C ALA A 131 7.65 10.12 -6.53
N GLU A 132 8.72 10.68 -7.09
CA GLU A 132 8.80 11.07 -8.51
C GLU A 132 8.56 9.88 -9.44
N ALA A 133 9.26 8.77 -9.23
CA ALA A 133 9.05 7.56 -10.02
C ALA A 133 7.60 7.03 -9.95
N LEU A 134 6.96 7.13 -8.78
CA LEU A 134 5.56 6.75 -8.62
C LEU A 134 4.61 7.72 -9.33
N ALA A 135 4.85 9.03 -9.24
CA ALA A 135 4.07 10.04 -9.97
C ALA A 135 4.12 9.80 -11.49
N ASP A 136 5.32 9.51 -12.02
CA ASP A 136 5.54 9.20 -13.44
C ASP A 136 4.85 7.88 -13.85
N ASP A 137 4.91 6.86 -13.00
CA ASP A 137 4.19 5.61 -13.25
C ASP A 137 2.68 5.82 -13.29
N ILE A 138 2.13 6.59 -12.35
CA ILE A 138 0.69 6.87 -12.29
C ILE A 138 0.27 7.70 -13.51
N SER A 139 1.00 8.76 -13.84
CA SER A 139 0.71 9.61 -15.00
C SER A 139 0.68 8.83 -16.31
N ARG A 140 1.52 7.79 -16.45
CA ARG A 140 1.54 6.91 -17.63
C ARG A 140 0.33 5.98 -17.73
N HIS A 141 -0.25 5.56 -16.60
CA HIS A 141 -1.35 4.60 -16.58
C HIS A 141 -2.72 5.24 -16.36
N TYR A 142 -2.76 6.42 -15.74
CA TYR A 142 -3.96 7.13 -15.31
C TYR A 142 -3.85 8.62 -15.65
N ALA A 143 -3.76 8.93 -16.96
CA ALA A 143 -3.56 10.29 -17.46
C ALA A 143 -4.51 11.39 -16.91
N PRO A 144 -5.78 11.11 -16.53
CA PRO A 144 -6.64 12.13 -15.92
C PRO A 144 -6.22 12.57 -14.51
N VAL A 145 -5.42 11.74 -13.81
CA VAL A 145 -5.03 12.00 -12.42
C VAL A 145 -3.85 12.98 -12.40
N ARG A 146 -4.03 14.15 -11.78
CA ARG A 146 -2.92 15.11 -11.59
C ARG A 146 -1.98 14.61 -10.50
N THR A 147 -0.70 14.47 -10.79
CA THR A 147 0.29 14.07 -9.77
C THR A 147 1.22 15.22 -9.40
N ALA A 148 1.55 15.34 -8.12
CA ALA A 148 2.56 16.27 -7.63
C ALA A 148 3.42 15.59 -6.54
N VAL A 149 4.66 16.04 -6.38
CA VAL A 149 5.59 15.52 -5.38
C VAL A 149 5.98 16.62 -4.42
N PHE A 150 5.86 16.34 -3.12
CA PHE A 150 6.16 17.28 -2.04
C PHE A 150 7.19 16.69 -1.08
N ASP A 151 7.89 17.58 -0.40
CA ASP A 151 8.73 17.21 0.75
C ASP A 151 7.85 17.15 2.01
N PHE A 152 8.22 16.35 3.02
CA PHE A 152 7.41 16.17 4.23
C PHE A 152 7.08 17.45 5.00
N ALA A 153 7.95 18.46 4.91
CA ALA A 153 7.81 19.74 5.60
C ALA A 153 7.09 20.80 4.75
N ASP A 154 6.66 20.45 3.53
CA ASP A 154 5.97 21.38 2.65
C ASP A 154 4.48 21.42 2.98
N GLU A 155 4.10 22.43 3.76
CA GLU A 155 2.72 22.72 4.14
C GLU A 155 1.79 22.97 2.94
N ALA A 156 2.32 23.38 1.78
CA ALA A 156 1.53 23.53 0.56
C ALA A 156 0.95 22.19 0.08
N ALA A 157 1.48 21.06 0.55
CA ALA A 157 0.95 19.73 0.23
C ALA A 157 -0.48 19.50 0.79
N LEU A 158 -0.94 20.29 1.75
CA LEU A 158 -2.25 20.17 2.39
C LEU A 158 -3.32 21.07 1.77
N GLU A 159 -2.94 22.05 0.96
CA GLU A 159 -3.87 23.01 0.37
C GLU A 159 -4.87 22.31 -0.56
N GLY A 160 -6.16 22.40 -0.22
CA GLY A 160 -7.24 21.80 -1.00
C GLY A 160 -7.29 20.26 -0.97
N VAL A 161 -6.62 19.61 -0.01
CA VAL A 161 -6.65 18.16 0.18
C VAL A 161 -7.94 17.71 0.87
N ASP A 162 -8.60 16.71 0.29
CA ASP A 162 -9.83 16.09 0.80
C ASP A 162 -9.57 14.78 1.56
N LEU A 163 -8.41 14.17 1.34
CA LEU A 163 -7.99 12.91 1.97
C LEU A 163 -6.47 12.90 2.20
N VAL A 164 -6.04 12.69 3.44
CA VAL A 164 -4.65 12.42 3.78
C VAL A 164 -4.50 10.94 4.12
N VAL A 165 -3.49 10.29 3.55
CA VAL A 165 -3.15 8.89 3.81
C VAL A 165 -1.74 8.78 4.35
N ASN A 166 -1.59 8.41 5.62
CA ASN A 166 -0.33 7.96 6.17
C ASN A 166 -0.09 6.50 5.78
N ALA A 167 0.82 6.28 4.82
CA ALA A 167 1.29 4.97 4.38
C ALA A 167 2.73 4.68 4.87
N THR A 168 3.22 5.44 5.85
CA THR A 168 4.54 5.24 6.47
C THR A 168 4.47 4.30 7.68
N SER A 169 5.57 4.18 8.42
CA SER A 169 5.59 3.56 9.75
C SER A 169 5.68 4.57 10.90
N VAL A 170 5.58 5.87 10.61
CA VAL A 170 5.61 6.96 11.61
C VAL A 170 4.29 6.94 12.39
N GLY A 171 4.39 6.83 13.72
CA GLY A 171 3.25 6.58 14.61
C GLY A 171 3.13 5.14 15.12
N MET A 172 3.93 4.20 14.58
CA MET A 172 3.82 2.77 14.93
C MET A 172 4.57 2.42 16.23
N THR A 173 5.80 2.91 16.38
CA THR A 173 6.66 2.64 17.56
C THR A 173 6.74 3.83 18.50
N ASP A 174 6.73 5.02 17.92
CA ASP A 174 6.69 6.28 18.64
C ASP A 174 5.28 6.85 18.47
N PRO A 175 4.42 6.78 19.50
CA PRO A 175 3.03 7.22 19.39
C PRO A 175 2.94 8.74 19.22
N ASP A 176 3.92 9.53 19.66
CA ASP A 176 3.89 10.99 19.55
C ASP A 176 4.37 11.49 18.18
N ALA A 177 4.98 10.61 17.39
CA ALA A 177 5.47 10.96 16.06
C ALA A 177 4.34 11.05 15.02
N GLN A 178 4.32 12.15 14.27
CA GLN A 178 3.44 12.36 13.12
C GLN A 178 4.26 12.56 11.84
N PRO A 179 3.77 12.08 10.68
CA PRO A 179 4.47 12.25 9.41
C PRO A 179 4.40 13.69 8.88
N ILE A 180 3.36 14.46 9.25
CA ILE A 180 3.14 15.86 8.86
C ILE A 180 2.25 16.53 9.91
N SER A 181 2.36 17.86 10.06
CA SER A 181 1.38 18.65 10.83
C SER A 181 0.07 18.77 10.07
N LEU A 182 -1.08 18.65 10.75
CA LEU A 182 -2.41 18.78 10.12
C LEU A 182 -3.04 20.16 10.33
N GLU A 183 -2.33 21.13 10.90
CA GLU A 183 -2.88 22.45 11.27
C GLU A 183 -3.55 23.22 10.10
N LEU A 184 -3.09 22.99 8.87
CA LEU A 184 -3.61 23.62 7.66
C LEU A 184 -4.62 22.76 6.89
N LEU A 185 -4.90 21.55 7.38
CA LEU A 185 -5.85 20.65 6.74
C LEU A 185 -7.29 21.14 7.01
N SER A 186 -8.15 21.04 5.99
CA SER A 186 -9.57 21.32 6.16
C SER A 186 -10.19 20.42 7.24
N PRO A 187 -11.04 20.96 8.14
CA PRO A 187 -11.78 20.14 9.11
C PRO A 187 -12.73 19.10 8.48
N GLU A 188 -13.07 19.26 7.19
CA GLU A 188 -13.90 18.32 6.44
C GLU A 188 -13.09 17.21 5.76
N ALA A 189 -11.76 17.33 5.73
CA ALA A 189 -10.90 16.33 5.11
C ALA A 189 -10.89 15.03 5.91
N VAL A 190 -10.73 13.92 5.20
CA VAL A 190 -10.59 12.61 5.81
C VAL A 190 -9.11 12.32 6.07
N VAL A 191 -8.79 11.79 7.24
CA VAL A 191 -7.45 11.29 7.56
C VAL A 191 -7.52 9.76 7.69
N ALA A 192 -6.64 9.08 6.97
CA ALA A 192 -6.52 7.63 6.98
C ALA A 192 -5.08 7.22 7.33
N ASP A 193 -4.94 6.19 8.15
CA ASP A 193 -3.66 5.67 8.59
C ASP A 193 -3.59 4.15 8.34
N VAL A 194 -2.50 3.66 7.76
CA VAL A 194 -2.28 2.23 7.53
C VAL A 194 -1.76 1.51 8.78
N ILE A 195 -1.42 2.24 9.83
CA ILE A 195 -0.95 1.69 11.10
C ILE A 195 -2.13 1.06 11.85
N ILE A 196 -1.99 -0.23 12.16
CA ILE A 196 -3.03 -1.01 12.85
C ILE A 196 -2.77 -1.07 14.36
N ASN A 197 -1.51 -0.92 14.77
CA ASN A 197 -1.11 -0.93 16.17
C ASN A 197 -0.08 0.20 16.41
N PRO A 198 -0.42 1.23 17.21
CA PRO A 198 -1.71 1.42 17.89
C PRO A 198 -2.87 1.68 16.90
N ARG A 199 -4.12 1.40 17.33
CA ARG A 199 -5.32 1.66 16.51
C ARG A 199 -5.60 3.16 16.32
N MET A 200 -5.28 3.98 17.32
CA MET A 200 -5.37 5.43 17.27
C MET A 200 -3.97 6.00 17.36
N THR A 201 -3.43 6.44 16.23
CA THR A 201 -2.17 7.18 16.17
C THR A 201 -2.42 8.64 16.53
N THR A 202 -1.39 9.38 16.93
CA THR A 202 -1.51 10.82 17.21
C THR A 202 -1.99 11.59 15.99
N LEU A 203 -1.67 11.14 14.78
CA LEU A 203 -2.22 11.68 13.53
C LEU A 203 -3.76 11.64 13.50
N LEU A 204 -4.38 10.56 13.98
CA LEU A 204 -5.83 10.38 14.00
C LEU A 204 -6.53 11.03 15.21
N LEU A 205 -5.76 11.50 16.19
CA LEU A 205 -6.27 12.17 17.39
C LEU A 205 -6.23 13.71 17.30
N THR A 206 -5.70 14.24 16.20
CA THR A 206 -5.55 15.69 15.97
C THR A 206 -6.85 16.32 15.47
#